data_AF-A0A4V1WQ39-F1
#
_entry.id   AF-A0A4V1WQ39-F1
#
_cell.length_a   1.000
_cell.length_b   1.000
_cell.length_c   1.000
_cell.angle_alpha   90.00
_cell.angle_beta   90.00
_cell.angle_gamma   90.00
#
_symmetry.space_group_name_H-M   'P 1'
#
loop_
_entity.id
_entity.type
_entity.pdbx_description
1 polymer ?
#
loop_
_entity_poly.entity_id
_entity_poly.type
_entity_poly.pdbx_seq_one_letter_code
_entity_poly.pdbx_strand_id
1 'polypeptide(L)'
;MASETILITGASSGLGLAFVQHYASLPSRPNIIGIDNQSFPIQIDNQQGTNIQFHQIDITSTSKIQDLASILSSIPINLVLHCAGIRGLVPRIVAHEKDSNRVVAAAETLEAMDYPTMMKTLEINTWGTFNVIRSFLSNLQLAAVTQSSSKPKVVILSSRMGSISANTAGGGYAYRASKAALNAVVKSFVIDIPDVQFLMLHPGRVETGLVEWKEEGAIGVGESVGDCMRVLTSMTEEGWESGRLVDRFGVTIPW
;
A
#
# COMPACT_ATOMS: atom_id res chain seq x y z
N MET A 1 18.04 -8.37 20.81
CA MET A 1 16.67 -8.55 20.32
C MET A 1 16.74 -8.92 18.84
N ALA A 2 15.86 -9.80 18.35
CA ALA A 2 15.82 -10.11 16.91
C ALA A 2 15.50 -8.84 16.10
N SER A 3 16.07 -8.69 14.92
CA SER A 3 15.76 -7.56 14.03
C SER A 3 14.30 -7.67 13.55
N GLU A 4 13.57 -6.54 13.54
CA GLU A 4 12.19 -6.48 13.05
C GLU A 4 12.15 -6.85 11.56
N THR A 5 11.07 -7.52 11.14
CA THR A 5 10.83 -7.84 9.73
C THR A 5 9.67 -7.03 9.18
N ILE A 6 9.90 -6.39 8.04
CA ILE A 6 8.94 -5.51 7.37
C ILE A 6 8.66 -6.06 5.97
N LEU A 7 7.40 -6.33 5.66
CA LEU A 7 6.95 -6.70 4.33
C LEU A 7 6.38 -5.47 3.62
N ILE A 8 6.86 -5.18 2.42
CA ILE A 8 6.43 -4.02 1.61
C ILE A 8 5.95 -4.51 0.25
N THR A 9 4.69 -4.22 -0.12
CA THR A 9 4.20 -4.48 -1.48
C THR A 9 4.27 -3.22 -2.35
N GLY A 10 4.39 -3.37 -3.67
CA GLY A 10 4.66 -2.23 -4.56
C GLY A 10 6.08 -1.70 -4.36
N ALA A 11 6.99 -2.57 -3.96
CA ALA A 11 8.32 -2.23 -3.47
C ALA A 11 9.31 -1.81 -4.59
N SER A 12 8.93 -1.92 -5.87
CA SER A 12 9.82 -1.59 -6.98
C SER A 12 9.78 -0.11 -7.39
N SER A 13 8.74 0.64 -7.02
CA SER A 13 8.55 2.02 -7.48
C SER A 13 7.77 2.89 -6.50
N GLY A 14 7.67 4.19 -6.81
CA GLY A 14 6.81 5.15 -6.11
C GLY A 14 7.01 5.18 -4.59
N LEU A 15 5.89 5.18 -3.84
CA LEU A 15 5.89 5.20 -2.38
C LEU A 15 6.47 3.92 -1.77
N GLY A 16 6.21 2.75 -2.36
CA GLY A 16 6.70 1.48 -1.81
C GLY A 16 8.22 1.38 -1.85
N LEU A 17 8.85 1.78 -2.98
CA LEU A 17 10.31 1.89 -3.07
C LEU A 17 10.87 2.90 -2.07
N ALA A 18 10.21 4.04 -1.89
CA ALA A 18 10.66 5.05 -0.95
C ALA A 18 10.54 4.58 0.51
N PHE A 19 9.53 3.77 0.86
CA PHE A 19 9.50 3.10 2.15
C PHE A 19 10.63 2.07 2.29
N VAL A 20 10.92 1.26 1.26
CA VAL A 20 12.08 0.35 1.27
C VAL A 20 13.37 1.13 1.56
N GLN A 21 13.62 2.22 0.84
CA GLN A 21 14.79 3.08 1.03
C GLN A 21 14.84 3.70 2.43
N HIS A 22 13.70 4.18 2.92
CA HIS A 22 13.60 4.75 4.26
C HIS A 22 13.99 3.71 5.33
N TYR A 23 13.35 2.54 5.35
CA TYR A 23 13.66 1.50 6.34
C TYR A 23 15.07 0.94 6.19
N ALA A 24 15.59 0.83 4.96
CA ALA A 24 16.97 0.43 4.69
C ALA A 24 17.99 1.44 5.23
N SER A 25 17.64 2.72 5.30
CA SER A 25 18.50 3.78 5.83
C SER A 25 18.51 3.86 7.36
N LEU A 26 17.59 3.18 8.05
CA LEU A 26 17.49 3.27 9.51
C LEU A 26 18.69 2.58 10.20
N PRO A 27 19.22 3.15 11.29
CA PRO A 27 20.29 2.52 12.06
C PRO A 27 19.93 1.14 12.63
N SER A 28 18.63 0.88 12.88
CA SER A 28 18.12 -0.41 13.36
C SER A 28 18.26 -1.54 12.34
N ARG A 29 18.36 -1.21 11.04
CA ARG A 29 18.53 -2.16 9.92
C ARG A 29 17.54 -3.34 9.99
N PRO A 30 16.22 -3.08 9.90
CA PRO A 30 15.23 -4.13 9.85
C PRO A 30 15.45 -5.06 8.64
N ASN A 31 14.96 -6.29 8.74
CA ASN A 31 14.85 -7.17 7.58
C ASN A 31 13.69 -6.68 6.71
N ILE A 32 13.92 -6.52 5.40
CA ILE A 32 12.90 -6.02 4.48
C ILE A 32 12.57 -7.11 3.46
N ILE A 33 11.29 -7.42 3.32
CA ILE A 33 10.75 -8.34 2.31
C ILE A 33 9.93 -7.50 1.32
N GLY A 34 10.48 -7.27 0.13
CA GLY A 34 9.82 -6.54 -0.96
C GLY A 34 9.03 -7.47 -1.87
N ILE A 35 7.82 -7.08 -2.24
CA ILE A 35 6.98 -7.78 -3.23
C ILE A 35 6.53 -6.78 -4.29
N ASP A 36 6.71 -7.13 -5.55
CA ASP A 36 6.18 -6.37 -6.69
C ASP A 36 6.05 -7.26 -7.93
N ASN A 37 5.21 -6.90 -8.90
CA ASN A 37 5.17 -7.62 -10.18
C ASN A 37 6.28 -7.15 -11.15
N GLN A 38 6.87 -5.99 -10.90
CA GLN A 38 8.05 -5.48 -11.61
C GLN A 38 9.34 -5.95 -10.94
N SER A 39 10.44 -5.92 -11.69
CA SER A 39 11.76 -6.22 -11.13
C SER A 39 12.22 -5.12 -10.18
N PHE A 40 12.96 -5.50 -9.13
CA PHE A 40 13.52 -4.53 -8.19
C PHE A 40 14.54 -3.62 -8.89
N PRO A 41 14.50 -2.31 -8.67
CA PRO A 41 15.50 -1.41 -9.26
C PRO A 41 16.89 -1.74 -8.71
N ILE A 42 17.81 -2.05 -9.64
CA ILE A 42 19.20 -2.50 -9.39
C ILE A 42 19.99 -1.51 -8.50
N GLN A 43 19.56 -0.25 -8.40
CA GLN A 43 20.27 0.81 -7.68
C GLN A 43 20.20 0.70 -6.14
N ILE A 44 19.33 -0.14 -5.58
CA ILE A 44 19.42 -0.54 -4.17
C ILE A 44 20.24 -1.83 -4.10
N ASP A 45 21.43 -1.80 -4.69
CA ASP A 45 22.43 -2.82 -4.40
C ASP A 45 22.76 -2.74 -2.91
N ASN A 46 22.92 -3.89 -2.27
CA ASN A 46 23.11 -4.08 -0.84
C ASN A 46 24.14 -3.09 -0.27
N GLN A 47 23.70 -1.88 0.10
CA GLN A 47 24.51 -0.86 0.73
C GLN A 47 24.92 -1.45 2.08
N GLN A 48 26.13 -2.02 2.09
CA GLN A 48 26.80 -2.78 3.14
C GLN A 48 25.96 -2.96 4.43
N GLY A 49 25.15 -4.02 4.43
CA GLY A 49 24.51 -4.58 5.62
C GLY A 49 23.02 -4.30 5.83
N THR A 50 22.25 -4.01 4.79
CA THR A 50 20.77 -4.10 4.80
C THR A 50 20.32 -5.47 4.32
N ASN A 51 19.43 -6.15 5.04
CA ASN A 51 18.89 -7.46 4.65
C ASN A 51 17.59 -7.28 3.85
N ILE A 52 17.71 -7.04 2.55
CA ILE A 52 16.57 -6.89 1.64
C ILE A 52 16.40 -8.17 0.83
N GLN A 53 15.25 -8.81 0.96
CA GLN A 53 14.81 -9.94 0.13
C GLN A 53 13.69 -9.44 -0.78
N PHE A 54 13.82 -9.64 -2.08
CA PHE A 54 12.82 -9.18 -3.05
C PHE A 54 12.22 -10.35 -3.82
N HIS A 55 10.89 -10.34 -3.97
CA HIS A 55 10.14 -11.35 -4.68
C HIS A 55 9.28 -10.72 -5.78
N GLN A 56 9.59 -11.06 -7.04
CA GLN A 56 8.83 -10.59 -8.19
C GLN A 56 7.52 -11.40 -8.35
N ILE A 57 6.45 -10.96 -7.70
CA ILE A 57 5.15 -11.63 -7.63
C ILE A 57 4.01 -10.61 -7.84
N ASP A 58 3.06 -10.96 -8.71
CA ASP A 58 1.78 -10.26 -8.79
C ASP A 58 0.90 -10.62 -7.58
N ILE A 59 0.50 -9.61 -6.82
CA ILE A 59 -0.31 -9.77 -5.61
C ILE A 59 -1.70 -10.37 -5.87
N THR A 60 -2.19 -10.36 -7.12
CA THR A 60 -3.45 -11.03 -7.49
C THR A 60 -3.28 -12.55 -7.64
N SER A 61 -2.03 -13.04 -7.76
CA SER A 61 -1.72 -14.46 -7.87
C SER A 61 -1.77 -15.14 -6.50
N THR A 62 -2.92 -15.76 -6.20
CA THR A 62 -3.15 -16.48 -4.93
C THR A 62 -2.08 -17.52 -4.64
N SER A 63 -1.79 -18.40 -5.61
CA SER A 63 -0.81 -19.48 -5.42
C SER A 63 0.57 -18.95 -5.09
N LYS A 64 1.10 -18.00 -5.88
CA LYS A 64 2.44 -17.45 -5.66
C LYS A 64 2.59 -16.73 -4.31
N ILE A 65 1.57 -15.99 -3.90
CA ILE A 65 1.58 -15.31 -2.59
C ILE A 65 1.51 -16.34 -1.45
N GLN A 66 0.71 -17.40 -1.58
CA GLN A 66 0.64 -18.49 -0.60
C GLN A 66 1.93 -19.31 -0.53
N ASP A 67 2.57 -19.57 -1.68
CA ASP A 67 3.86 -20.25 -1.76
C ASP A 67 4.93 -19.44 -1.01
N LEU A 68 4.99 -18.13 -1.25
CA LEU A 68 5.91 -17.25 -0.53
C LEU A 68 5.62 -17.20 0.98
N ALA A 69 4.35 -17.07 1.38
CA ALA A 69 3.98 -17.10 2.79
C ALA A 69 4.35 -18.43 3.45
N SER A 70 4.24 -19.55 2.73
CA SER A 70 4.65 -20.87 3.22
C SER A 70 6.16 -20.97 3.42
N ILE A 71 6.95 -20.46 2.46
CA ILE A 71 8.43 -20.36 2.57
C ILE A 71 8.83 -19.53 3.79
N LEU A 72 8.09 -18.45 4.05
CA LEU A 72 8.36 -17.51 5.15
C LEU A 72 7.66 -17.90 6.46
N SER A 73 7.00 -19.05 6.55
CA SER A 73 6.09 -19.39 7.66
C SER A 73 6.71 -19.32 9.07
N SER A 74 8.03 -19.48 9.20
CA SER A 74 8.77 -19.38 10.47
C SER A 74 9.29 -17.97 10.78
N ILE A 75 9.07 -17.01 9.88
CA ILE A 75 9.56 -15.63 10.02
C ILE A 75 8.43 -14.74 10.57
N PRO A 76 8.57 -14.18 11.79
CA PRO A 76 7.62 -13.19 12.27
C PRO A 76 7.70 -11.92 11.42
N ILE A 77 6.54 -11.38 11.02
CA ILE A 77 6.43 -10.10 10.30
C ILE A 77 5.81 -9.06 11.23
N ASN A 78 6.57 -8.03 11.58
CA ASN A 78 6.16 -6.97 12.51
C ASN A 78 5.30 -5.91 11.84
N LEU A 79 5.58 -5.63 10.57
CA LEU A 79 4.92 -4.58 9.80
C LEU A 79 4.68 -5.04 8.37
N VAL A 80 3.45 -4.90 7.91
CA VAL A 80 3.09 -4.94 6.48
C VAL A 80 2.78 -3.53 6.01
N LEU A 81 3.50 -3.03 5.01
CA LEU A 81 3.23 -1.79 4.29
C LEU A 81 2.71 -2.13 2.90
N HIS A 82 1.39 -2.12 2.75
CA HIS A 82 0.75 -2.46 1.49
C HIS A 82 0.62 -1.21 0.60
N CYS A 83 1.59 -1.01 -0.30
CA CYS A 83 1.62 0.14 -1.21
C CYS A 83 1.17 -0.18 -2.64
N ALA A 84 1.13 -1.47 -3.01
CA ALA A 84 0.71 -1.91 -4.33
C ALA A 84 -0.72 -1.42 -4.67
N GLY A 85 -0.88 -0.88 -5.87
CA GLY A 85 -2.16 -0.45 -6.39
C GLY A 85 -2.03 0.32 -7.70
N ILE A 86 -3.14 0.44 -8.43
CA ILE A 86 -3.21 1.18 -9.70
C ILE A 86 -4.30 2.24 -9.66
N ARG A 87 -4.15 3.28 -10.49
CA ARG A 87 -5.18 4.32 -10.64
C ARG A 87 -6.44 3.82 -11.35
N GLY A 88 -6.31 2.90 -12.30
CA GLY A 88 -7.46 2.44 -13.09
C GLY A 88 -7.90 3.45 -14.15
N LEU A 89 -6.93 3.97 -14.91
CA LEU A 89 -7.18 4.82 -16.07
C LEU A 89 -7.35 3.98 -17.32
N VAL A 90 -8.26 4.40 -18.20
CA VAL A 90 -8.56 3.69 -19.46
C VAL A 90 -7.37 3.83 -20.42
N PRO A 91 -6.64 2.74 -20.76
CA PRO A 91 -5.33 2.84 -21.43
C PRO A 91 -5.36 3.56 -22.78
N ARG A 92 -6.40 3.32 -23.60
CA ARG A 92 -6.56 3.99 -24.89
C ARG A 92 -6.71 5.52 -24.77
N ILE A 93 -7.32 6.00 -23.69
CA ILE A 93 -7.48 7.43 -23.42
C ILE A 93 -6.18 7.99 -22.87
N VAL A 94 -5.49 7.27 -21.97
CA VAL A 94 -4.16 7.68 -21.49
C VAL A 94 -3.19 7.87 -22.66
N ALA A 95 -3.15 6.93 -23.61
CA ALA A 95 -2.32 7.03 -24.79
C ALA A 95 -2.61 8.29 -25.62
N HIS A 96 -3.89 8.65 -25.78
CA HIS A 96 -4.30 9.88 -26.46
C HIS A 96 -3.96 11.16 -25.67
N GLU A 97 -4.16 11.14 -24.35
CA GLU A 97 -3.89 12.28 -23.46
C GLU A 97 -2.40 12.57 -23.30
N LYS A 98 -1.55 11.56 -23.39
CA LYS A 98 -0.09 11.68 -23.30
C LYS A 98 0.49 12.66 -24.31
N ASP A 99 -0.02 12.59 -25.54
CA ASP A 99 0.41 13.40 -26.69
C ASP A 99 -0.37 14.71 -26.84
N SER A 100 -1.35 14.95 -25.96
CA SER A 100 -2.21 16.13 -26.00
C SER A 100 -2.13 16.94 -24.70
N ASN A 101 -3.20 16.96 -23.91
CA ASN A 101 -3.36 17.89 -22.78
C ASN A 101 -2.90 17.32 -21.44
N ARG A 102 -2.55 16.03 -21.39
CA ARG A 102 -2.13 15.34 -20.16
C ARG A 102 -3.16 15.53 -19.05
N VAL A 103 -4.42 15.24 -19.32
CA VAL A 103 -5.51 15.36 -18.34
C VAL A 103 -5.88 13.98 -17.81
N VAL A 104 -5.46 13.68 -16.57
CA VAL A 104 -5.75 12.37 -15.93
C VAL A 104 -7.26 12.10 -15.90
N ALA A 105 -8.05 13.12 -15.56
CA ALA A 105 -9.49 13.01 -15.42
C ALA A 105 -10.20 12.54 -16.71
N ALA A 106 -9.62 12.81 -17.89
CA ALA A 106 -10.20 12.38 -19.17
C ALA A 106 -10.23 10.85 -19.31
N ALA A 107 -9.25 10.14 -18.72
CA ALA A 107 -9.17 8.68 -18.78
C ALA A 107 -10.02 7.96 -17.71
N GLU A 108 -10.80 8.71 -16.93
CA GLU A 108 -11.61 8.17 -15.82
C GLU A 108 -13.00 8.82 -15.70
N THR A 109 -13.50 9.43 -16.78
CA THR A 109 -14.87 9.96 -16.87
C THR A 109 -15.92 8.84 -16.97
N LEU A 110 -17.20 9.20 -16.89
CA LEU A 110 -18.30 8.26 -17.05
C LEU A 110 -18.28 7.59 -18.44
N GLU A 111 -18.01 8.39 -19.47
CA GLU A 111 -18.02 7.97 -20.88
C GLU A 111 -16.75 7.20 -21.27
N ALA A 112 -15.62 7.52 -20.62
CA ALA A 112 -14.36 6.85 -20.88
C ALA A 112 -14.34 5.44 -20.27
N MET A 113 -14.83 5.31 -19.03
CA MET A 113 -14.66 4.12 -18.20
C MET A 113 -15.21 2.86 -18.86
N ASP A 114 -14.43 1.78 -18.80
CA ASP A 114 -14.80 0.49 -19.35
C ASP A 114 -14.71 -0.64 -18.31
N TYR A 115 -15.39 -1.75 -18.63
CA TYR A 115 -15.44 -2.92 -17.76
C TYR A 115 -14.04 -3.51 -17.46
N PRO A 116 -13.14 -3.71 -18.44
CA PRO A 116 -11.80 -4.25 -18.16
C PRO A 116 -11.00 -3.40 -17.17
N THR A 117 -11.00 -2.07 -17.33
CA THR A 117 -10.29 -1.14 -16.44
C THR A 117 -10.88 -1.17 -15.03
N MET A 118 -12.21 -1.14 -14.92
CA MET A 118 -12.93 -1.27 -13.64
C MET A 118 -12.54 -2.55 -12.91
N MET A 119 -12.68 -3.70 -13.57
CA MET A 119 -12.44 -5.00 -12.95
C MET A 119 -10.98 -5.21 -12.60
N LYS A 120 -10.04 -4.79 -13.46
CA LYS A 120 -8.62 -4.91 -13.16
C LYS A 120 -8.22 -4.07 -11.94
N THR A 121 -8.84 -2.90 -11.78
CA THR A 121 -8.59 -2.00 -10.65
C THR A 121 -9.12 -2.59 -9.34
N LEU A 122 -10.33 -3.16 -9.35
CA LEU A 122 -10.88 -3.90 -8.21
C LEU A 122 -10.05 -5.14 -7.87
N GLU A 123 -9.61 -5.88 -8.88
CA GLU A 123 -8.77 -7.07 -8.70
C GLU A 123 -7.45 -6.71 -7.99
N ILE A 124 -6.74 -5.69 -8.46
CA ILE A 124 -5.46 -5.30 -7.85
C ILE A 124 -5.67 -4.62 -6.48
N ASN A 125 -6.47 -3.56 -6.43
CA ASN A 125 -6.54 -2.68 -5.26
C ASN A 125 -7.38 -3.27 -4.11
N THR A 126 -8.27 -4.23 -4.38
CA THR A 126 -9.16 -4.81 -3.37
C THR A 126 -8.83 -6.29 -3.15
N TRP A 127 -8.93 -7.12 -4.19
CA TRP A 127 -8.63 -8.55 -4.06
C TRP A 127 -7.15 -8.79 -3.76
N GLY A 128 -6.24 -8.11 -4.45
CA GLY A 128 -4.80 -8.21 -4.19
C GLY A 128 -4.43 -7.87 -2.74
N THR A 129 -5.06 -6.83 -2.17
CA THR A 129 -4.86 -6.50 -0.75
C THR A 129 -5.39 -7.57 0.18
N PHE A 130 -6.61 -8.07 -0.04
CA PHE A 130 -7.16 -9.19 0.71
C PHE A 130 -6.24 -10.41 0.66
N ASN A 131 -5.77 -10.75 -0.54
CA ASN A 131 -4.92 -11.91 -0.78
C ASN A 131 -3.59 -11.81 -0.01
N VAL A 132 -2.93 -10.65 -0.04
CA VAL A 132 -1.70 -10.41 0.72
C VAL A 132 -1.93 -10.53 2.22
N ILE A 133 -2.89 -9.79 2.78
CA ILE A 133 -3.13 -9.77 4.23
C ILE A 133 -3.50 -11.17 4.73
N ARG A 134 -4.41 -11.86 4.04
CA ARG A 134 -4.82 -13.23 4.40
C ARG A 134 -3.64 -14.19 4.40
N SER A 135 -2.77 -14.11 3.39
CA SER A 135 -1.69 -15.10 3.22
C SER A 135 -0.58 -14.94 4.25
N PHE A 136 -0.28 -13.70 4.67
CA PHE A 136 0.74 -13.42 5.68
C PHE A 136 0.18 -13.33 7.11
N LEU A 137 -1.07 -13.74 7.34
CA LEU A 137 -1.70 -13.68 8.66
C LEU A 137 -0.93 -14.49 9.70
N SER A 138 -0.51 -15.72 9.36
CA SER A 138 0.27 -16.57 10.27
C SER A 138 1.59 -15.92 10.70
N ASN A 139 2.25 -15.16 9.80
CA ASN A 139 3.48 -14.44 10.10
C ASN A 139 3.25 -13.26 11.05
N LEU A 140 2.14 -12.54 10.87
CA LEU A 140 1.74 -11.44 11.77
C LEU A 140 1.43 -12.01 13.17
N GLN A 141 0.62 -13.08 13.24
CA GLN A 141 0.29 -13.74 14.50
C GLN A 141 1.54 -14.30 15.21
N LEU A 142 2.49 -14.84 14.44
CA LEU A 142 3.77 -15.28 14.98
C LEU A 142 4.54 -14.11 15.62
N ALA A 143 4.56 -12.93 14.99
CA ALA A 143 5.17 -11.74 15.58
C ALA A 143 4.46 -11.32 16.89
N ALA A 144 3.12 -11.34 16.92
CA ALA A 144 2.34 -11.01 18.11
C ALA A 144 2.70 -11.87 19.33
N VAL A 145 2.94 -13.17 19.12
CA VAL A 145 3.24 -14.11 20.23
C VAL A 145 4.72 -14.18 20.57
N THR A 146 5.63 -13.96 19.61
CA THR A 146 7.08 -14.14 19.84
C THR A 146 7.84 -12.86 20.17
N GLN A 147 7.29 -11.69 19.83
CA GLN A 147 8.00 -10.40 19.91
C GLN A 147 7.19 -9.35 20.67
N SER A 148 6.64 -9.74 21.83
CA SER A 148 5.58 -9.10 22.64
C SER A 148 5.76 -7.63 23.08
N SER A 149 6.75 -6.88 22.55
CA SER A 149 6.91 -5.45 22.83
C SER A 149 5.81 -4.59 22.22
N SER A 150 5.18 -5.03 21.12
CA SER A 150 4.00 -4.38 20.53
C SER A 150 3.23 -5.32 19.60
N LYS A 151 1.96 -4.97 19.30
CA LYS A 151 1.17 -5.70 18.30
C LYS A 151 1.78 -5.50 16.91
N PRO A 152 1.80 -6.53 16.04
CA PRO A 152 2.15 -6.37 14.64
C PRO A 152 1.16 -5.41 13.96
N LYS A 153 1.65 -4.74 12.90
CA LYS A 153 0.92 -3.67 12.23
C LYS A 153 0.72 -3.99 10.75
N VAL A 154 -0.42 -3.59 10.21
CA VAL A 154 -0.71 -3.60 8.78
C VAL A 154 -1.16 -2.20 8.38
N VAL A 155 -0.35 -1.54 7.57
CA VAL A 155 -0.62 -0.22 7.04
C VAL A 155 -0.91 -0.35 5.55
N ILE A 156 -2.06 0.14 5.13
CA ILE A 156 -2.53 0.08 3.75
C ILE A 156 -2.56 1.49 3.19
N LEU A 157 -1.90 1.71 2.05
CA LEU A 157 -2.05 2.95 1.31
C LEU A 157 -3.42 2.98 0.64
N SER A 158 -4.38 3.62 1.32
CA SER A 158 -5.70 3.93 0.81
C SER A 158 -5.71 5.31 0.16
N SER A 159 -6.88 5.91 0.01
CA SER A 159 -7.04 7.24 -0.56
C SER A 159 -8.27 7.93 0.00
N ARG A 160 -8.21 9.26 0.11
CA ARG A 160 -9.41 10.09 0.32
C ARG A 160 -10.47 9.84 -0.76
N MET A 161 -10.07 9.41 -1.96
CA MET A 161 -11.01 9.05 -3.03
C MET A 161 -11.84 7.80 -2.75
N GLY A 162 -11.42 6.96 -1.79
CA GLY A 162 -12.22 5.84 -1.29
C GLY A 162 -13.26 6.26 -0.25
N SER A 163 -13.31 7.54 0.14
CA SER A 163 -14.35 8.08 0.99
C SER A 163 -15.61 8.38 0.16
N ILE A 164 -16.72 7.73 0.49
CA ILE A 164 -18.02 7.95 -0.14
C ILE A 164 -18.58 9.31 0.30
N SER A 165 -18.51 9.61 1.61
CA SER A 165 -19.03 10.86 2.15
C SER A 165 -18.25 12.11 1.70
N ALA A 166 -16.95 11.98 1.44
CA ALA A 166 -16.14 13.08 0.92
C ALA A 166 -16.20 13.22 -0.62
N ASN A 167 -16.94 12.35 -1.32
CA ASN A 167 -17.03 12.41 -2.77
C ASN A 167 -18.03 13.49 -3.24
N THR A 168 -17.53 14.70 -3.48
CA THR A 168 -18.31 15.81 -4.07
C THR A 168 -17.99 16.07 -5.54
N ALA A 169 -17.04 15.33 -6.13
CA ALA A 169 -16.51 15.62 -7.46
C ALA A 169 -16.91 14.60 -8.55
N GLY A 170 -17.26 13.37 -8.18
CA GLY A 170 -17.45 12.30 -9.16
C GLY A 170 -16.15 11.87 -9.84
N GLY A 171 -16.27 11.25 -11.03
CA GLY A 171 -15.15 10.71 -11.82
C GLY A 171 -14.32 9.65 -11.08
N GLY A 172 -13.26 9.14 -11.72
CA GLY A 172 -12.36 8.19 -11.06
C GLY A 172 -13.05 6.88 -10.66
N TYR A 173 -14.08 6.47 -11.39
CA TYR A 173 -15.04 5.43 -10.98
C TYR A 173 -14.36 4.14 -10.48
N ALA A 174 -13.41 3.61 -11.26
CA ALA A 174 -12.65 2.40 -10.90
C ALA A 174 -11.82 2.60 -9.62
N TYR A 175 -11.09 3.71 -9.52
CA TYR A 175 -10.25 4.00 -8.37
C TYR A 175 -11.06 4.17 -7.09
N ARG A 176 -12.10 5.02 -7.14
CA ARG A 176 -12.98 5.31 -6.00
C ARG A 176 -13.65 4.04 -5.50
N ALA A 177 -14.27 3.28 -6.41
CA ALA A 177 -14.94 2.02 -6.07
C ALA A 177 -13.94 1.04 -5.41
N SER A 178 -12.75 0.89 -5.99
CA SER A 178 -11.74 -0.03 -5.45
C SER A 178 -11.19 0.38 -4.09
N LYS A 179 -11.00 1.69 -3.84
CA LYS A 179 -10.51 2.19 -2.54
C LYS A 179 -11.60 2.17 -1.47
N ALA A 180 -12.86 2.39 -1.84
CA ALA A 180 -13.99 2.20 -0.92
C ALA A 180 -14.17 0.72 -0.55
N ALA A 181 -14.11 -0.19 -1.54
CA ALA A 181 -14.18 -1.63 -1.31
C ALA A 181 -12.99 -2.13 -0.47
N LEU A 182 -11.79 -1.62 -0.75
CA LEU A 182 -10.60 -1.87 0.07
C LEU A 182 -10.82 -1.45 1.53
N ASN A 183 -11.35 -0.26 1.77
CA ASN A 183 -11.63 0.23 3.12
C ASN A 183 -12.61 -0.69 3.87
N ALA A 184 -13.66 -1.16 3.18
CA ALA A 184 -14.61 -2.11 3.75
C ALA A 184 -13.96 -3.46 4.10
N VAL A 185 -13.13 -4.01 3.20
CA VAL A 185 -12.37 -5.26 3.45
C VAL A 185 -11.46 -5.12 4.66
N VAL A 186 -10.69 -4.04 4.75
CA VAL A 186 -9.79 -3.79 5.90
C VAL A 186 -10.59 -3.63 7.19
N LYS A 187 -11.77 -3.00 7.14
CA LYS A 187 -12.63 -2.88 8.31
C LYS A 187 -13.07 -4.24 8.86
N SER A 188 -13.32 -5.23 7.99
CA SER A 188 -13.58 -6.61 8.45
C SER A 188 -12.34 -7.22 9.11
N PHE A 189 -11.15 -7.08 8.52
CA PHE A 189 -9.92 -7.58 9.14
C PHE A 189 -9.63 -7.00 10.52
N VAL A 190 -9.94 -5.71 10.74
CA VAL A 190 -9.82 -5.06 12.07
C VAL A 190 -10.64 -5.78 13.13
N ILE A 191 -11.82 -6.29 12.76
CA ILE A 191 -12.73 -6.99 13.67
C ILE A 191 -12.29 -8.44 13.84
N ASP A 192 -11.96 -9.11 12.74
CA ASP A 192 -11.64 -10.53 12.72
C ASP A 192 -10.26 -10.86 13.32
N ILE A 193 -9.34 -9.89 13.34
CA ILE A 193 -7.92 -10.08 13.71
C ILE A 193 -7.51 -9.01 14.76
N PRO A 194 -8.04 -9.06 15.99
CA PRO A 194 -7.84 -8.00 17.00
C PRO A 194 -6.42 -7.93 17.59
N ASP A 195 -5.61 -8.96 17.36
CA ASP A 195 -4.20 -9.04 17.74
C ASP A 195 -3.27 -8.30 16.76
N VAL A 196 -3.79 -7.85 15.61
CA VAL A 196 -3.09 -7.03 14.62
C VAL A 196 -3.68 -5.61 14.59
N GLN A 197 -2.82 -4.60 14.56
CA GLN A 197 -3.25 -3.21 14.38
C GLN A 197 -3.30 -2.84 12.89
N PHE A 198 -4.40 -2.23 12.44
CA PHE A 198 -4.56 -1.79 11.06
C PHE A 198 -4.64 -0.27 10.95
N LEU A 199 -4.14 0.25 9.84
CA LEU A 199 -4.25 1.66 9.45
C LEU A 199 -4.51 1.76 7.94
N MET A 200 -5.53 2.53 7.56
CA MET A 200 -5.70 2.97 6.18
C MET A 200 -5.20 4.40 6.06
N LEU A 201 -4.18 4.60 5.24
CA LEU A 201 -3.45 5.85 5.15
C LEU A 201 -3.60 6.45 3.75
N HIS A 202 -4.10 7.68 3.66
CA HIS A 202 -4.05 8.48 2.45
C HIS A 202 -2.73 9.27 2.41
N PRO A 203 -1.81 8.96 1.48
CA PRO A 203 -0.49 9.58 1.45
C PRO A 203 -0.47 11.01 0.88
N GLY A 204 -1.62 11.57 0.53
CA GLY A 204 -1.73 12.77 -0.30
C GLY A 204 -1.78 12.43 -1.80
N ARG A 205 -1.77 13.47 -2.64
CA ARG A 205 -1.53 13.34 -4.08
C ARG A 205 -0.03 13.43 -4.29
N VAL A 206 0.60 12.32 -4.69
CA VAL A 206 2.06 12.18 -4.70
C VAL A 206 2.55 11.86 -6.10
N GLU A 207 3.65 12.49 -6.51
CA GLU A 207 4.31 12.24 -7.80
C GLU A 207 5.09 10.91 -7.75
N THR A 208 4.40 9.79 -7.92
CA THR A 208 4.96 8.43 -7.75
C THR A 208 5.13 7.64 -9.05
N GLY A 209 4.61 8.16 -10.16
CA GLY A 209 4.42 7.37 -11.39
C GLY A 209 3.16 6.50 -11.40
N LEU A 210 2.25 6.65 -10.41
CA LEU A 210 0.93 6.00 -10.42
C LEU A 210 0.09 6.40 -11.66
N VAL A 211 0.39 7.56 -12.23
CA VAL A 211 -0.10 8.09 -13.50
C VAL A 211 1.09 8.52 -14.36
N GLU A 212 0.90 8.63 -15.68
CA GLU A 212 2.01 8.86 -16.63
C GLU A 212 2.68 10.24 -16.55
N TRP A 213 2.07 11.21 -15.89
CA TRP A 213 2.62 12.56 -15.75
C TRP A 213 2.23 13.19 -14.42
N LYS A 214 2.98 14.21 -14.01
CA LYS A 214 2.74 14.93 -12.76
C LYS A 214 1.38 15.61 -12.77
N GLU A 215 0.55 15.27 -11.77
CA GLU A 215 -0.71 15.98 -11.52
C GLU A 215 -0.46 17.31 -10.81
N GLU A 216 -1.31 18.31 -11.07
CA GLU A 216 -1.28 19.58 -10.35
C GLU A 216 -1.42 19.37 -8.84
N GLY A 217 -0.61 20.06 -8.04
CA GLY A 217 -0.59 19.92 -6.59
C GLY A 217 -0.01 18.60 -6.07
N ALA A 218 0.58 17.76 -6.93
CA ALA A 218 1.28 16.57 -6.48
C ALA A 218 2.57 16.92 -5.73
N ILE A 219 2.72 16.39 -4.51
CA ILE A 219 3.91 16.55 -3.67
C ILE A 219 4.97 15.51 -4.01
N GLY A 220 6.20 15.75 -3.54
CA GLY A 220 7.30 14.81 -3.70
C GLY A 220 7.14 13.54 -2.84
N VAL A 221 7.70 12.44 -3.30
CA VAL A 221 7.65 11.14 -2.60
C VAL A 221 8.28 11.21 -1.21
N GLY A 222 9.45 11.85 -1.08
CA GLY A 222 10.15 11.99 0.20
C GLY A 222 9.36 12.79 1.24
N GLU A 223 8.68 13.86 0.81
CA GLU A 223 7.78 14.65 1.67
C GLU A 223 6.63 13.77 2.19
N SER A 224 5.95 13.05 1.29
CA SER A 224 4.84 12.16 1.66
C SER A 224 5.27 11.05 2.62
N VAL A 225 6.40 10.37 2.36
CA VAL A 225 6.92 9.30 3.23
C VAL A 225 7.29 9.85 4.61
N GLY A 226 7.98 11.00 4.66
CA GLY A 226 8.35 11.63 5.93
C GLY A 226 7.15 11.96 6.81
N ASP A 227 6.03 12.37 6.20
CA ASP A 227 4.78 12.66 6.90
C ASP A 227 4.06 11.38 7.33
N CYS A 228 3.92 10.42 6.42
CA CYS A 228 3.35 9.11 6.71
C CYS A 228 4.06 8.44 7.90
N MET A 229 5.39 8.48 7.93
CA MET A 229 6.18 7.86 9.00
C MET A 229 5.83 8.41 10.39
N ARG A 230 5.49 9.71 10.51
CA ARG A 230 5.04 10.28 11.79
C ARG A 230 3.74 9.64 12.27
N VAL A 231 2.80 9.37 11.35
CA VAL A 231 1.55 8.65 11.65
C VAL A 231 1.85 7.20 12.04
N LEU A 232 2.74 6.50 11.33
CA LEU A 232 3.11 5.11 11.62
C LEU A 232 3.73 4.95 13.01
N THR A 233 4.58 5.90 13.43
CA THR A 233 5.15 5.93 14.77
C THR A 233 4.06 6.09 15.84
N SER A 234 3.04 6.93 15.61
CA SER A 234 1.95 7.11 16.57
C SER A 234 1.10 5.86 16.83
N MET A 235 1.18 4.83 15.97
CA MET A 235 0.45 3.57 16.19
C MET A 235 0.93 2.80 17.44
N THR A 236 2.11 3.12 17.99
CA THR A 236 2.58 2.53 19.28
C THR A 236 2.04 3.27 20.51
N GLU A 237 1.38 4.42 20.35
CA GLU A 237 0.89 5.21 21.46
C GLU A 237 -0.28 4.53 22.19
N GLU A 238 -0.37 4.76 23.49
CA GLU A 238 -1.48 4.24 24.30
C GLU A 238 -2.81 4.83 23.81
N GLY A 239 -3.83 3.98 23.66
CA GLY A 239 -5.15 4.40 23.18
C GLY A 239 -5.29 4.47 21.66
N TRP A 240 -4.31 4.03 20.86
CA TRP A 240 -4.45 3.94 19.41
C TRP A 240 -5.63 3.03 18.99
N GLU A 241 -6.57 3.58 18.23
CA GLU A 241 -7.69 2.84 17.66
C GLU A 241 -7.32 2.20 16.32
N SER A 242 -7.43 0.87 16.23
CA SER A 242 -7.21 0.11 15.00
C SER A 242 -8.31 0.39 13.96
N GLY A 243 -7.93 0.46 12.69
CA GLY A 243 -8.86 0.60 11.57
C GLY A 243 -9.28 2.03 11.24
N ARG A 244 -8.51 3.03 11.69
CA ARG A 244 -8.70 4.43 11.29
C ARG A 244 -8.36 4.62 9.79
N LEU A 245 -9.12 5.50 9.13
CA LEU A 245 -8.78 6.07 7.82
C LEU A 245 -8.32 7.51 8.04
N VAL A 246 -7.05 7.80 7.76
CA VAL A 246 -6.45 9.12 8.00
C VAL A 246 -5.62 9.58 6.81
N ASP A 247 -5.35 10.88 6.71
CA ASP A 247 -4.32 11.39 5.80
C ASP A 247 -2.91 11.33 6.39
N ARG A 248 -1.92 11.73 5.58
CA ARG A 248 -0.49 11.78 5.94
C ARG A 248 -0.17 12.63 7.18
N PHE A 249 -1.11 13.43 7.68
CA PHE A 249 -0.97 14.22 8.90
C PHE A 249 -1.69 13.59 10.09
N GLY A 250 -2.31 12.43 9.92
CA GLY A 250 -3.10 11.76 10.95
C GLY A 250 -4.52 12.31 11.11
N VAL A 251 -4.95 13.22 10.21
CA VAL A 251 -6.32 13.77 10.24
C VAL A 251 -7.29 12.74 9.68
N THR A 252 -8.36 12.47 10.44
CA THR A 252 -9.39 11.51 10.06
C THR A 252 -10.07 11.90 8.75
N ILE A 253 -10.19 10.93 7.85
CA ILE A 253 -11.00 11.03 6.64
C ILE A 253 -12.28 10.21 6.90
N PRO A 254 -13.48 10.78 6.67
CA PRO A 254 -14.71 10.04 6.85
C PRO A 254 -14.85 8.92 5.80
N TRP A 255 -15.73 7.95 6.05
CA TRP A 255 -15.92 6.80 5.14
C TRP A 255 -16.53 7.16 3.80
#